data_AF-A0A935R132-F1
#
_entry.id   AF-A0A935R132-F1
#
_cell.length_a   1.000
_cell.length_b   1.000
_cell.length_c   1.000
_cell.angle_alpha   90.00
_cell.angle_beta   90.00
_cell.angle_gamma   90.00
#
_symmetry.space_group_name_H-M   'P 1'
#
loop_
_entity.id
_entity.type
_entity.pdbx_description
1 polymer ?
#
loop_
_entity_poly.entity_id
_entity_poly.type
_entity_poly.pdbx_seq_one_letter_code
_entity_poly.pdbx_strand_id
1 'polypeptide(L)'
;MSPAPFTSSMISGRGNVTVDPKFSKYSLDGDCSNDVLALSSSSTLIDAGDTSLKDSDGSRSDIGAYGGAEAAILDADGDGYIAGEDCDDSDVSVNPGATEISGDGVDQNCDGAETCYVDADADGYRPDATSTVASTDADCDDAGEALSTDPTTDCDDSDDAINPGATEITGDAVDQNCDNKETCYTDKDNDNYRPNATSTTSSSDTDCSDSGEALATDATGDCNDSDSTVNPGATEIVGDGADQNCDSKETCYTDKDNDSYRPDSTSTTSSSDSDCSDSGEALSSEATGDCNDSSATVYPGASETAYDGVDQDCDGSDLTDVDGDGFDSTSAGGTDCDDDDATINPSATEIPYDGVDQDCFDGDLSDADGDGFESTAVGGGDCDDNDEGSYPGAGETAYDGIDQDCDGSDLTDVDGDGFDAAEAGGDDCDDGNAAANPGAPETWYNGVDEDCNGGSDYDQDGDGYDAILGDGNDCDDEDAAINPGAAEDVSNGIDDNCNDSVDEDPSKTDTDGDGLTDLEETEAGTDPSKTDTDDDGIDDKDEIDLGTDPTNPDSDGDGATDGEEQDAGTDPNDDSEVPGGDSGGDSGADDTDEVGSDDTEDIGQADDTGIGGGDVDDKDG
;
A
#
# COMPACT_ATOMS: atom_id res chain seq x y z
N MET A 1 -59.81 122.04 -82.82
CA MET A 1 -60.23 123.02 -83.84
C MET A 1 -61.16 122.33 -84.84
N SER A 2 -62.39 122.81 -85.02
CA SER A 2 -63.13 122.61 -86.28
C SER A 2 -62.62 123.64 -87.30
N PRO A 3 -62.51 123.33 -88.61
CA PRO A 3 -63.64 123.30 -89.57
C PRO A 3 -63.58 122.09 -90.54
N ALA A 4 -64.68 121.44 -90.94
CA ALA A 4 -65.77 121.84 -91.86
C ALA A 4 -65.44 121.64 -93.37
N PRO A 5 -66.43 121.22 -94.18
CA PRO A 5 -66.27 120.28 -95.31
C PRO A 5 -66.59 120.91 -96.67
N PHE A 6 -66.02 120.47 -97.78
CA PHE A 6 -66.54 120.78 -99.13
C PHE A 6 -66.01 119.76 -100.16
N THR A 7 -66.67 119.37 -101.23
CA THR A 7 -68.07 119.30 -101.71
C THR A 7 -67.97 118.62 -103.07
N SER A 8 -68.96 117.78 -103.40
CA SER A 8 -69.13 117.16 -104.71
C SER A 8 -69.34 118.20 -105.84
N SER A 9 -68.59 118.10 -106.94
CA SER A 9 -69.07 118.40 -108.30
C SER A 9 -68.10 117.93 -109.39
N MET A 10 -68.66 117.39 -110.48
CA MET A 10 -68.08 117.04 -111.81
C MET A 10 -67.57 115.59 -111.94
N ILE A 11 -68.38 114.56 -112.24
CA ILE A 11 -69.22 114.19 -113.43
C ILE A 11 -68.41 113.84 -114.69
N SER A 12 -68.52 112.59 -115.18
CA SER A 12 -69.22 112.24 -116.45
C SER A 12 -68.90 110.84 -116.99
N GLY A 13 -69.93 110.00 -117.13
CA GLY A 13 -70.06 109.05 -118.25
C GLY A 13 -69.35 107.69 -118.15
N ARG A 14 -70.18 106.64 -117.97
CA ARG A 14 -69.88 105.19 -117.90
C ARG A 14 -69.33 104.73 -116.54
N GLY A 15 -69.94 103.66 -116.03
CA GLY A 15 -69.85 103.25 -114.63
C GLY A 15 -68.43 102.97 -114.16
N ASN A 16 -68.00 103.66 -113.12
CA ASN A 16 -67.94 103.12 -111.76
C ASN A 16 -67.76 104.28 -110.74
N VAL A 17 -68.30 104.07 -109.53
CA VAL A 17 -68.05 104.72 -108.21
C VAL A 17 -68.16 106.26 -108.07
N THR A 18 -68.78 106.76 -106.99
CA THR A 18 -68.27 107.93 -106.21
C THR A 18 -68.94 108.21 -104.85
N VAL A 19 -69.50 107.23 -104.13
CA VAL A 19 -69.44 107.18 -102.64
C VAL A 19 -69.99 105.85 -102.11
N ASP A 20 -69.07 105.03 -101.61
CA ASP A 20 -69.26 104.11 -100.49
C ASP A 20 -68.45 104.72 -99.32
N PRO A 21 -69.01 104.94 -98.12
CA PRO A 21 -68.20 105.25 -96.98
C PRO A 21 -68.18 104.05 -96.04
N LYS A 22 -67.23 103.12 -96.23
CA LYS A 22 -66.40 102.50 -95.16
C LYS A 22 -65.49 101.38 -95.72
N PHE A 23 -64.55 101.73 -96.58
CA PHE A 23 -63.34 100.93 -96.77
C PHE A 23 -62.31 101.31 -95.70
N SER A 24 -61.66 100.32 -95.07
CA SER A 24 -60.75 100.54 -93.95
C SER A 24 -59.32 100.95 -94.36
N LYS A 25 -58.90 100.76 -95.63
CA LYS A 25 -57.66 101.26 -96.24
C LYS A 25 -57.71 101.15 -97.79
N TYR A 26 -57.06 102.06 -98.52
CA TYR A 26 -56.74 101.93 -99.96
C TYR A 26 -55.52 102.79 -100.34
N SER A 27 -54.82 102.44 -101.42
CA SER A 27 -53.70 103.19 -101.99
C SER A 27 -54.18 104.14 -103.11
N LEU A 28 -53.53 105.29 -103.30
CA LEU A 28 -53.90 106.32 -104.31
C LEU A 28 -52.93 106.35 -105.52
N ASP A 29 -52.10 105.32 -105.68
CA ASP A 29 -51.10 105.25 -106.75
C ASP A 29 -51.67 104.77 -108.11
N GLY A 30 -52.93 104.31 -108.13
CA GLY A 30 -53.63 103.94 -109.36
C GLY A 30 -53.27 102.56 -109.91
N ASP A 31 -52.62 101.72 -109.09
CA ASP A 31 -52.44 100.29 -109.36
C ASP A 31 -53.52 99.48 -108.61
N CYS A 32 -54.49 98.93 -109.34
CA CYS A 32 -55.59 98.17 -108.74
C CYS A 32 -55.18 96.75 -108.28
N SER A 33 -53.92 96.35 -108.47
CA SER A 33 -53.46 94.96 -108.28
C SER A 33 -53.14 94.62 -106.82
N ASN A 34 -53.02 95.61 -105.93
CA ASN A 34 -52.59 95.43 -104.54
C ASN A 34 -53.49 96.14 -103.51
N ASP A 35 -54.64 96.66 -103.93
CA ASP A 35 -55.61 97.30 -103.04
C ASP A 35 -56.38 96.24 -102.22
N VAL A 36 -56.21 96.27 -100.89
CA VAL A 36 -56.97 95.43 -99.95
C VAL A 36 -58.33 96.05 -99.67
N LEU A 37 -59.35 95.65 -100.42
CA LEU A 37 -60.73 96.10 -100.23
C LEU A 37 -61.41 95.32 -99.10
N ALA A 38 -61.46 95.89 -97.89
CA ALA A 38 -62.21 95.32 -96.77
C ALA A 38 -63.41 96.23 -96.38
N LEU A 39 -64.60 95.64 -96.27
CA LEU A 39 -65.83 96.30 -95.82
C LEU A 39 -66.01 96.15 -94.31
N SER A 40 -66.57 97.17 -93.64
CA SER A 40 -66.97 97.03 -92.22
C SER A 40 -68.17 96.07 -92.06
N SER A 41 -68.26 95.36 -90.93
CA SER A 41 -69.33 94.40 -90.58
C SER A 41 -70.76 94.97 -90.54
N SER A 42 -70.92 96.28 -90.70
CA SER A 42 -72.21 96.99 -90.74
C SER A 42 -72.65 97.41 -92.15
N SER A 43 -71.96 96.97 -93.21
CA SER A 43 -72.25 97.36 -94.59
C SER A 43 -73.50 96.67 -95.14
N THR A 44 -74.41 97.45 -95.73
CA THR A 44 -75.62 96.94 -96.40
C THR A 44 -75.33 96.26 -97.76
N LEU A 45 -74.05 96.15 -98.14
CA LEU A 45 -73.60 95.48 -99.36
C LEU A 45 -73.04 94.06 -99.10
N ILE A 46 -73.04 93.60 -97.84
CA ILE A 46 -72.84 92.18 -97.54
C ILE A 46 -74.08 91.43 -98.07
N ASP A 47 -73.87 90.49 -99.00
CA ASP A 47 -74.89 89.64 -99.65
C ASP A 47 -75.92 90.35 -100.58
N ALA A 48 -75.46 91.32 -101.39
CA ALA A 48 -76.31 92.04 -102.36
C ALA A 48 -75.97 91.76 -103.85
N GLY A 49 -75.36 90.60 -104.16
CA GLY A 49 -74.90 90.25 -105.51
C GLY A 49 -75.99 89.73 -106.45
N ASP A 50 -75.91 90.09 -107.74
CA ASP A 50 -76.75 89.52 -108.80
C ASP A 50 -76.27 88.11 -109.17
N THR A 51 -77.00 87.11 -108.71
CA THR A 51 -76.66 85.69 -108.86
C THR A 51 -76.77 85.13 -110.30
N SER A 52 -77.06 85.99 -111.29
CA SER A 52 -77.20 85.62 -112.70
C SER A 52 -75.93 85.81 -113.55
N LEU A 53 -74.86 86.40 -112.99
CA LEU A 53 -73.58 86.60 -113.65
C LEU A 53 -72.57 85.51 -113.28
N LYS A 54 -71.89 84.92 -114.28
CA LYS A 54 -70.82 83.92 -114.10
C LYS A 54 -69.46 84.53 -114.41
N ASP A 55 -68.40 84.06 -113.74
CA ASP A 55 -67.03 84.34 -114.18
C ASP A 55 -66.69 83.53 -115.45
N SER A 56 -65.61 83.93 -116.13
CA SER A 56 -65.07 83.36 -117.35
C SER A 56 -64.60 81.91 -117.19
N ASP A 57 -64.42 81.42 -115.96
CA ASP A 57 -64.12 80.02 -115.63
C ASP A 57 -65.37 79.18 -115.29
N GLY A 58 -66.56 79.78 -115.30
CA GLY A 58 -67.84 79.11 -115.06
C GLY A 58 -68.27 79.01 -113.60
N SER A 59 -67.48 79.51 -112.65
CA SER A 59 -67.86 79.65 -111.24
C SER A 59 -68.82 80.84 -111.01
N ARG A 60 -69.62 80.80 -109.93
CA ARG A 60 -70.47 81.92 -109.51
C ARG A 60 -69.62 82.84 -108.64
N SER A 61 -69.57 84.14 -108.94
CA SER A 61 -68.80 85.11 -108.16
C SER A 61 -69.62 85.69 -107.01
N ASP A 62 -69.09 85.52 -105.80
CA ASP A 62 -69.41 86.22 -104.56
C ASP A 62 -68.38 87.36 -104.35
N ILE A 63 -68.60 88.55 -104.91
CA ILE A 63 -67.62 89.62 -104.70
C ILE A 63 -67.75 90.20 -103.28
N GLY A 64 -66.90 89.70 -102.37
CA GLY A 64 -66.76 90.13 -100.98
C GLY A 64 -65.82 89.24 -100.13
N ALA A 65 -64.53 89.17 -100.51
CA ALA A 65 -63.35 88.86 -99.67
C ALA A 65 -63.49 87.86 -98.48
N TYR A 66 -63.73 86.58 -98.77
CA TYR A 66 -63.08 85.34 -98.28
C TYR A 66 -63.98 84.19 -98.78
N GLY A 67 -63.43 83.33 -99.63
CA GLY A 67 -64.20 82.47 -100.53
C GLY A 67 -64.54 81.08 -100.01
N GLY A 68 -65.55 80.46 -100.65
CA GLY A 68 -65.53 79.05 -101.02
C GLY A 68 -65.92 78.01 -99.96
N ALA A 69 -66.48 76.89 -100.41
CA ALA A 69 -67.16 75.85 -99.63
C ALA A 69 -66.22 74.87 -98.88
N GLU A 70 -65.16 75.36 -98.24
CA GLU A 70 -64.26 74.57 -97.36
C GLU A 70 -63.88 75.31 -96.05
N ALA A 71 -64.65 76.32 -95.62
CA ALA A 71 -64.52 76.88 -94.27
C ALA A 71 -65.41 76.13 -93.28
N ALA A 72 -65.05 74.88 -92.97
CA ALA A 72 -65.49 74.20 -91.76
C ALA A 72 -64.29 74.18 -90.80
N ILE A 73 -64.30 75.11 -89.83
CA ILE A 73 -63.57 74.92 -88.58
C ILE A 73 -64.34 73.80 -87.88
N LEU A 74 -63.78 72.59 -87.86
CA LEU A 74 -64.42 71.43 -87.28
C LEU A 74 -63.55 70.97 -86.11
N ASP A 75 -64.01 71.30 -84.90
CA ASP A 75 -63.85 70.49 -83.69
C ASP A 75 -64.21 69.04 -84.07
N ALA A 76 -63.21 68.20 -84.32
CA ALA A 76 -63.39 66.93 -85.01
C ALA A 76 -63.82 65.80 -84.06
N ASP A 77 -63.46 65.87 -82.79
CA ASP A 77 -63.84 64.91 -81.75
C ASP A 77 -65.02 65.38 -80.86
N GLY A 78 -65.38 66.67 -80.92
CA GLY A 78 -66.56 67.23 -80.28
C GLY A 78 -66.36 67.65 -78.81
N ASP A 79 -65.13 67.90 -78.38
CA ASP A 79 -64.80 68.30 -77.01
C ASP A 79 -64.99 69.80 -76.72
N GLY A 80 -65.16 70.60 -77.77
CA GLY A 80 -65.38 72.04 -77.72
C GLY A 80 -64.15 72.91 -77.96
N TYR A 81 -62.98 72.32 -78.20
CA TYR A 81 -61.77 72.99 -78.66
C TYR A 81 -61.61 72.78 -80.18
N ILE A 82 -60.72 73.55 -80.81
CA ILE A 82 -60.50 73.49 -82.26
C ILE A 82 -59.03 73.16 -82.51
N ALA A 83 -58.70 72.56 -83.65
CA ALA A 83 -57.34 72.21 -84.10
C ALA A 83 -56.20 73.25 -83.94
N GLY A 84 -56.49 74.51 -83.60
CA GLY A 84 -55.47 75.52 -83.28
C GLY A 84 -55.22 75.74 -81.78
N GLU A 85 -56.08 75.19 -80.92
CA GLU A 85 -56.03 75.21 -79.46
C GLU A 85 -55.88 73.79 -78.89
N ASP A 86 -56.34 72.78 -79.63
CA ASP A 86 -56.23 71.35 -79.33
C ASP A 86 -54.99 70.74 -80.02
N CYS A 87 -54.16 70.04 -79.23
CA CYS A 87 -52.94 69.39 -79.68
C CYS A 87 -53.17 67.99 -80.32
N ASP A 88 -54.33 67.36 -80.10
CA ASP A 88 -54.82 66.20 -80.86
C ASP A 88 -56.34 66.30 -81.09
N ASP A 89 -56.73 67.08 -82.11
CA ASP A 89 -58.11 67.32 -82.59
C ASP A 89 -58.87 66.06 -83.08
N SER A 90 -58.35 64.87 -82.78
CA SER A 90 -58.99 63.57 -83.01
C SER A 90 -59.30 62.79 -81.74
N ASP A 91 -58.88 63.28 -80.56
CA ASP A 91 -59.08 62.67 -79.26
C ASP A 91 -59.70 63.64 -78.24
N VAL A 92 -60.99 63.41 -77.94
CA VAL A 92 -61.80 64.18 -76.98
C VAL A 92 -61.20 64.29 -75.56
N SER A 93 -60.19 63.49 -75.23
CA SER A 93 -59.49 63.51 -73.93
C SER A 93 -58.24 64.40 -73.90
N VAL A 94 -57.81 64.93 -75.05
CA VAL A 94 -56.66 65.83 -75.22
C VAL A 94 -57.18 67.21 -75.58
N ASN A 95 -57.04 68.18 -74.68
CA ASN A 95 -57.39 69.59 -74.90
C ASN A 95 -56.95 70.50 -73.75
N PRO A 96 -56.89 71.83 -73.93
CA PRO A 96 -56.55 72.81 -72.89
C PRO A 96 -57.32 72.77 -71.55
N GLY A 97 -58.42 72.02 -71.47
CA GLY A 97 -59.19 71.84 -70.24
C GLY A 97 -59.10 70.44 -69.62
N ALA A 98 -58.34 69.53 -70.22
CA ALA A 98 -58.14 68.17 -69.72
C ALA A 98 -57.29 68.16 -68.45
N THR A 99 -57.33 67.03 -67.73
CA THR A 99 -56.49 66.80 -66.54
C THR A 99 -55.45 65.77 -66.91
N GLU A 100 -54.20 66.02 -66.54
CA GLU A 100 -53.08 65.12 -66.83
C GLU A 100 -53.31 63.70 -66.27
N ILE A 101 -53.01 62.70 -67.09
CA ILE A 101 -52.91 61.30 -66.70
C ILE A 101 -51.42 60.99 -66.54
N SER A 102 -50.97 60.99 -65.29
CA SER A 102 -49.55 60.97 -65.02
C SER A 102 -48.80 59.80 -65.68
N GLY A 103 -47.73 60.11 -66.40
CA GLY A 103 -46.77 59.13 -66.94
C GLY A 103 -47.33 58.23 -68.04
N ASP A 104 -48.33 58.69 -68.81
CA ASP A 104 -48.80 58.02 -70.03
C ASP A 104 -48.18 58.57 -71.33
N GLY A 105 -47.40 59.66 -71.24
CA GLY A 105 -46.62 60.26 -72.32
C GLY A 105 -47.48 61.02 -73.33
N VAL A 106 -48.63 61.53 -72.90
CA VAL A 106 -49.56 62.30 -73.73
C VAL A 106 -49.88 63.61 -73.02
N ASP A 107 -49.43 64.73 -73.55
CA ASP A 107 -49.80 66.08 -73.05
C ASP A 107 -51.32 66.30 -73.20
N GLN A 108 -52.11 65.94 -72.19
CA GLN A 108 -53.58 66.02 -72.31
C GLN A 108 -54.03 67.47 -72.27
N ASN A 109 -53.38 68.34 -71.50
CA ASN A 109 -53.80 69.72 -71.34
C ASN A 109 -53.18 70.70 -72.35
N CYS A 110 -52.36 70.23 -73.27
CA CYS A 110 -51.72 71.00 -74.33
C CYS A 110 -50.87 72.19 -73.83
N ASP A 111 -50.31 72.13 -72.61
CA ASP A 111 -49.40 73.16 -72.09
C ASP A 111 -47.92 72.89 -72.42
N GLY A 112 -47.65 71.75 -73.07
CA GLY A 112 -46.33 71.32 -73.49
C GLY A 112 -45.53 70.63 -72.40
N ALA A 113 -46.16 70.23 -71.29
CA ALA A 113 -45.53 69.50 -70.19
C ALA A 113 -46.41 68.33 -69.71
N GLU A 114 -45.79 67.21 -69.37
CA GLU A 114 -46.44 66.06 -68.75
C GLU A 114 -46.27 66.07 -67.22
N THR A 115 -47.16 65.40 -66.50
CA THR A 115 -46.95 65.08 -65.08
C THR A 115 -46.38 63.66 -64.96
N CYS A 116 -45.06 63.52 -64.88
CA CYS A 116 -44.40 62.21 -64.78
C CYS A 116 -44.38 61.64 -63.35
N TYR A 117 -44.04 60.37 -63.20
CA TYR A 117 -43.72 59.80 -61.88
C TYR A 117 -42.29 60.15 -61.46
N VAL A 118 -42.01 60.14 -60.16
CA VAL A 118 -40.65 60.34 -59.63
C VAL A 118 -39.84 59.05 -59.79
N ASP A 119 -38.61 59.21 -60.30
CA ASP A 119 -37.49 58.26 -60.25
C ASP A 119 -36.21 59.10 -60.08
N ALA A 120 -35.88 59.43 -58.82
CA ALA A 120 -34.96 60.51 -58.51
C ALA A 120 -33.47 60.16 -58.76
N ASP A 121 -33.14 58.87 -58.75
CA ASP A 121 -31.79 58.36 -59.05
C ASP A 121 -31.66 57.77 -60.47
N ALA A 122 -32.77 57.67 -61.20
CA ALA A 122 -32.86 57.26 -62.60
C ALA A 122 -32.47 55.78 -62.84
N ASP A 123 -32.86 54.90 -61.92
CA ASP A 123 -32.59 53.47 -62.00
C ASP A 123 -33.72 52.65 -62.68
N GLY A 124 -34.85 53.31 -62.97
CA GLY A 124 -36.02 52.73 -63.62
C GLY A 124 -37.04 52.11 -62.65
N TYR A 125 -36.94 52.38 -61.35
CA TYR A 125 -37.90 51.99 -60.32
C TYR A 125 -38.47 53.24 -59.64
N ARG A 126 -39.71 53.13 -59.20
CA ARG A 126 -40.45 54.21 -58.53
C ARG A 126 -40.59 53.90 -57.05
N PRO A 127 -40.54 54.91 -56.15
CA PRO A 127 -40.74 54.71 -54.72
C PRO A 127 -42.17 54.26 -54.41
N ASP A 128 -43.15 54.77 -55.16
CA ASP A 128 -44.56 54.43 -54.99
C ASP A 128 -45.39 54.73 -56.25
N ALA A 129 -46.67 54.38 -56.22
CA ALA A 129 -47.59 54.54 -57.36
C ALA A 129 -48.22 55.95 -57.48
N THR A 130 -47.79 56.93 -56.67
CA THR A 130 -48.46 58.22 -56.47
C THR A 130 -47.54 59.43 -56.51
N SER A 131 -46.23 59.25 -56.30
CA SER A 131 -45.23 60.30 -56.32
C SER A 131 -44.99 60.79 -57.74
N THR A 132 -45.29 62.06 -57.99
CA THR A 132 -45.19 62.69 -59.30
C THR A 132 -44.29 63.92 -59.31
N VAL A 133 -43.69 64.20 -60.46
CA VAL A 133 -42.87 65.37 -60.77
C VAL A 133 -43.40 66.03 -62.05
N ALA A 134 -43.30 67.35 -62.14
CA ALA A 134 -43.67 68.05 -63.36
C ALA A 134 -42.49 67.97 -64.34
N SER A 135 -42.74 67.46 -65.55
CA SER A 135 -41.74 67.43 -66.62
C SER A 135 -41.60 68.80 -67.28
N THR A 136 -40.48 68.99 -67.98
CA THR A 136 -40.26 70.17 -68.81
C THR A 136 -40.72 70.00 -70.25
N ASP A 137 -41.02 68.77 -70.66
CA ASP A 137 -41.65 68.46 -71.93
C ASP A 137 -42.71 67.35 -71.77
N ALA A 138 -43.14 66.77 -72.89
CA ALA A 138 -44.24 65.81 -72.94
C ALA A 138 -43.79 64.34 -72.81
N ASP A 139 -42.47 64.08 -72.70
CA ASP A 139 -41.95 62.74 -72.43
C ASP A 139 -41.52 62.61 -70.95
N CYS A 140 -41.39 61.37 -70.48
CA CYS A 140 -41.02 61.07 -69.09
C CYS A 140 -39.69 60.34 -69.06
N ASP A 141 -38.76 60.83 -69.88
CA ASP A 141 -37.49 60.18 -70.19
C ASP A 141 -36.30 60.94 -69.58
N ASP A 142 -36.56 62.11 -68.99
CA ASP A 142 -35.58 62.95 -68.31
C ASP A 142 -35.19 62.35 -66.93
N ALA A 143 -33.98 62.67 -66.47
CA ALA A 143 -33.51 62.19 -65.17
C ALA A 143 -34.35 62.77 -64.03
N GLY A 144 -34.87 61.91 -63.14
CA GLY A 144 -35.87 62.31 -62.14
C GLY A 144 -37.28 61.85 -62.48
N GLU A 145 -37.52 61.38 -63.70
CA GLU A 145 -38.84 61.13 -64.28
C GLU A 145 -39.01 59.66 -64.68
N ALA A 146 -40.21 59.11 -64.46
CA ALA A 146 -40.57 57.74 -64.80
C ALA A 146 -41.98 57.61 -65.39
N LEU A 147 -42.18 56.52 -66.12
CA LEU A 147 -43.45 56.16 -66.74
C LEU A 147 -44.38 55.44 -65.74
N SER A 148 -45.66 55.44 -66.08
CA SER A 148 -46.69 54.68 -65.33
C SER A 148 -46.42 53.16 -65.29
N THR A 149 -45.62 52.66 -66.24
CA THR A 149 -45.27 51.24 -66.40
C THR A 149 -44.12 50.77 -65.52
N ASP A 150 -43.34 51.69 -64.95
CA ASP A 150 -42.13 51.33 -64.22
C ASP A 150 -42.48 50.73 -62.84
N PRO A 151 -41.72 49.78 -62.28
CA PRO A 151 -42.11 49.09 -61.06
C PRO A 151 -42.13 50.03 -59.84
N THR A 152 -43.00 49.79 -58.84
CA THR A 152 -43.24 50.72 -57.70
C THR A 152 -42.70 50.20 -56.37
N THR A 153 -41.48 49.69 -56.37
CA THR A 153 -40.93 48.95 -55.21
C THR A 153 -39.50 49.37 -54.89
N ASP A 154 -39.11 50.56 -55.33
CA ASP A 154 -37.87 51.18 -54.86
C ASP A 154 -38.01 51.58 -53.38
N CYS A 155 -37.04 51.17 -52.58
CA CYS A 155 -36.99 51.44 -51.15
C CYS A 155 -36.05 52.61 -50.77
N ASP A 156 -35.21 53.08 -51.70
CA ASP A 156 -34.42 54.31 -51.56
C ASP A 156 -34.22 54.99 -52.93
N ASP A 157 -35.24 55.77 -53.33
CA ASP A 157 -35.32 56.61 -54.55
C ASP A 157 -34.32 57.78 -54.57
N SER A 158 -33.18 57.63 -53.89
CA SER A 158 -32.05 58.54 -53.92
C SER A 158 -30.71 57.84 -54.17
N ASP A 159 -30.71 56.51 -54.31
CA ASP A 159 -29.53 55.66 -54.50
C ASP A 159 -29.81 54.58 -55.56
N ASP A 160 -29.25 54.75 -56.76
CA ASP A 160 -29.43 53.86 -57.92
C ASP A 160 -28.96 52.41 -57.67
N ALA A 161 -28.25 52.15 -56.57
CA ALA A 161 -27.84 50.82 -56.14
C ALA A 161 -28.90 50.09 -55.30
N ILE A 162 -29.98 50.74 -54.86
CA ILE A 162 -31.00 50.19 -53.96
C ILE A 162 -32.34 50.10 -54.68
N ASN A 163 -32.61 48.94 -55.28
CA ASN A 163 -33.85 48.66 -55.98
C ASN A 163 -34.12 47.17 -56.15
N PRO A 164 -35.35 46.75 -56.49
CA PRO A 164 -35.70 45.34 -56.66
C PRO A 164 -34.87 44.52 -57.67
N GLY A 165 -34.12 45.18 -58.55
CA GLY A 165 -33.20 44.55 -59.50
C GLY A 165 -31.74 44.45 -59.00
N ALA A 166 -31.42 45.11 -57.89
CA ALA A 166 -30.09 45.15 -57.32
C ALA A 166 -29.65 43.79 -56.74
N THR A 167 -28.34 43.63 -56.60
CA THR A 167 -27.73 42.44 -55.98
C THR A 167 -27.25 42.79 -54.59
N GLU A 168 -27.58 41.94 -53.63
CA GLU A 168 -27.18 42.11 -52.23
C GLU A 168 -25.65 42.21 -52.05
N ILE A 169 -25.22 43.22 -51.30
CA ILE A 169 -23.84 43.35 -50.82
C ILE A 169 -23.76 42.67 -49.46
N THR A 170 -23.27 41.43 -49.47
CA THR A 170 -23.27 40.57 -48.28
C THR A 170 -22.75 41.25 -47.01
N GLY A 171 -23.61 41.37 -46.00
CA GLY A 171 -23.23 41.73 -44.64
C GLY A 171 -22.91 43.22 -44.45
N ASP A 172 -23.46 44.09 -45.30
CA ASP A 172 -23.41 45.54 -45.12
C ASP A 172 -24.67 46.13 -44.44
N ALA A 173 -25.69 45.29 -44.22
CA ALA A 173 -26.93 45.60 -43.51
C ALA A 173 -27.77 46.68 -44.21
N VAL A 174 -27.83 46.61 -45.54
CA VAL A 174 -28.60 47.49 -46.40
C VAL A 174 -29.41 46.61 -47.35
N ASP A 175 -30.73 46.72 -47.34
CA ASP A 175 -31.62 45.94 -48.23
C ASP A 175 -31.55 46.49 -49.67
N GLN A 176 -30.55 46.08 -50.44
CA GLN A 176 -30.38 46.60 -51.80
C GLN A 176 -31.52 46.13 -52.70
N ASN A 177 -32.01 44.91 -52.54
CA ASN A 177 -33.03 44.34 -53.42
C ASN A 177 -34.49 44.59 -52.95
N CYS A 178 -34.68 45.39 -51.91
CA CYS A 178 -35.99 45.78 -51.35
C CYS A 178 -36.91 44.59 -51.00
N ASP A 179 -36.37 43.44 -50.60
CA ASP A 179 -37.13 42.24 -50.21
C ASP A 179 -37.23 42.03 -48.69
N ASN A 180 -36.83 43.05 -47.94
CA ASN A 180 -36.78 43.13 -46.48
C ASN A 180 -35.89 42.05 -45.85
N LYS A 181 -34.88 41.58 -46.58
CA LYS A 181 -33.90 40.61 -46.10
C LYS A 181 -32.51 40.99 -46.56
N GLU A 182 -31.52 40.65 -45.74
CA GLU A 182 -30.11 40.80 -46.05
C GLU A 182 -29.45 39.43 -46.26
N THR A 183 -28.35 39.40 -47.03
CA THR A 183 -27.45 38.23 -47.07
C THR A 183 -26.28 38.44 -46.11
N CYS A 184 -26.37 37.89 -44.90
CA CYS A 184 -25.33 38.04 -43.88
C CYS A 184 -24.19 37.01 -44.00
N TYR A 185 -23.08 37.27 -43.32
CA TYR A 185 -22.07 36.22 -43.10
C TYR A 185 -22.53 35.23 -42.03
N THR A 186 -22.01 34.01 -42.07
CA THR A 186 -22.28 33.01 -41.03
C THR A 186 -21.36 33.22 -39.82
N ASP A 187 -21.94 33.21 -38.62
CA ASP A 187 -21.29 33.06 -37.32
C ASP A 187 -22.23 32.25 -36.42
N LYS A 188 -22.10 30.92 -36.51
CA LYS A 188 -23.10 29.98 -36.00
C LYS A 188 -23.08 29.86 -34.48
N ASP A 189 -21.94 30.09 -33.84
CA ASP A 189 -21.80 30.04 -32.38
C ASP A 189 -21.79 31.42 -31.71
N ASN A 190 -21.78 32.50 -32.50
CA ASN A 190 -21.94 33.90 -32.11
C ASN A 190 -20.76 34.44 -31.29
N ASP A 191 -19.54 34.07 -31.68
CA ASP A 191 -18.31 34.55 -31.05
C ASP A 191 -17.68 35.78 -31.75
N ASN A 192 -18.31 36.26 -32.83
CA ASN A 192 -17.90 37.35 -33.71
C ASN A 192 -16.68 37.01 -34.60
N TYR A 193 -16.40 35.73 -34.83
CA TYR A 193 -15.46 35.26 -35.81
C TYR A 193 -16.16 34.42 -36.87
N ARG A 194 -15.92 34.80 -38.13
CA ARG A 194 -16.42 34.09 -39.30
C ARG A 194 -15.48 32.94 -39.63
N PRO A 195 -16.00 31.78 -40.09
CA PRO A 195 -15.14 30.68 -40.52
C PRO A 195 -14.26 31.06 -41.72
N ASN A 196 -14.80 31.88 -42.63
CA ASN A 196 -14.08 32.40 -43.79
C ASN A 196 -14.79 33.61 -44.39
N ALA A 197 -14.13 34.29 -45.34
CA ALA A 197 -14.65 35.48 -45.99
C ALA A 197 -15.79 35.23 -47.02
N THR A 198 -16.31 34.00 -47.11
CA THR A 198 -17.30 33.59 -48.14
C THR A 198 -18.51 32.83 -47.60
N SER A 199 -18.54 32.48 -46.31
CA SER A 199 -19.66 31.74 -45.72
C SER A 199 -20.80 32.70 -45.42
N THR A 200 -21.95 32.47 -46.05
CA THR A 200 -23.11 33.37 -45.96
C THR A 200 -24.35 32.62 -45.51
N THR A 201 -25.25 33.34 -44.84
CA THR A 201 -26.61 32.90 -44.48
C THR A 201 -27.61 33.97 -44.91
N SER A 202 -28.86 33.57 -45.17
CA SER A 202 -29.92 34.53 -45.45
C SER A 202 -30.55 34.98 -44.15
N SER A 203 -30.59 36.29 -43.90
CA SER A 203 -31.25 36.85 -42.72
C SER A 203 -32.77 36.83 -42.87
N SER A 204 -33.45 36.90 -41.73
CA SER A 204 -34.90 37.05 -41.65
C SER A 204 -35.35 38.52 -41.74
N ASP A 205 -34.42 39.45 -41.53
CA ASP A 205 -34.59 40.88 -41.67
C ASP A 205 -33.37 41.52 -42.35
N THR A 206 -33.24 42.84 -42.25
CA THR A 206 -32.22 43.63 -42.95
C THR A 206 -30.95 43.81 -42.14
N ASP A 207 -30.88 43.26 -40.92
CA ASP A 207 -29.68 43.33 -40.10
C ASP A 207 -28.98 41.96 -40.03
N CYS A 208 -27.72 42.00 -39.59
CA CYS A 208 -26.88 40.82 -39.40
C CYS A 208 -26.52 40.65 -37.93
N SER A 209 -27.51 40.82 -37.05
CA SER A 209 -27.34 40.74 -35.60
C SER A 209 -28.07 39.55 -34.95
N ASP A 210 -28.86 38.84 -35.75
CA ASP A 210 -29.51 37.61 -35.33
C ASP A 210 -28.48 36.50 -35.08
N SER A 211 -28.88 35.51 -34.28
CA SER A 211 -27.97 34.42 -33.95
C SER A 211 -27.68 33.56 -35.17
N GLY A 212 -26.40 33.32 -35.45
CA GLY A 212 -25.96 32.67 -36.69
C GLY A 212 -25.41 33.64 -37.74
N GLU A 213 -25.51 34.94 -37.49
CA GLU A 213 -25.26 36.00 -38.47
C GLU A 213 -24.11 36.92 -38.05
N ALA A 214 -23.37 37.40 -39.04
CA ALA A 214 -22.22 38.27 -38.86
C ALA A 214 -22.13 39.35 -39.94
N LEU A 215 -21.49 40.46 -39.58
CA LEU A 215 -21.18 41.57 -40.46
C LEU A 215 -19.92 41.30 -41.28
N ALA A 216 -19.76 42.05 -42.38
CA ALA A 216 -18.54 42.03 -43.18
C ALA A 216 -17.28 42.43 -42.38
N THR A 217 -17.46 43.19 -41.29
CA THR A 217 -16.39 43.71 -40.42
C THR A 217 -15.87 42.72 -39.40
N ASP A 218 -16.61 41.64 -39.15
CA ASP A 218 -16.25 40.66 -38.13
C ASP A 218 -15.00 39.88 -38.56
N ALA A 219 -14.20 39.46 -37.60
CA ALA A 219 -12.93 38.82 -37.90
C ALA A 219 -13.16 37.49 -38.64
N THR A 220 -12.15 36.99 -39.36
CA THR A 220 -12.21 35.68 -40.04
C THR A 220 -11.17 34.74 -39.46
N GLY A 221 -11.34 33.45 -39.67
CA GLY A 221 -10.33 32.44 -39.33
C GLY A 221 -10.73 31.55 -38.16
N ASP A 222 -12.01 31.55 -37.79
CA ASP A 222 -12.56 30.54 -36.92
C ASP A 222 -12.51 29.16 -37.62
N CYS A 223 -11.85 28.22 -36.96
CA CYS A 223 -11.61 26.87 -37.43
C CYS A 223 -12.71 25.89 -36.99
N ASN A 224 -13.62 26.29 -36.09
CA ASN A 224 -14.78 25.53 -35.65
C ASN A 224 -15.99 26.44 -35.32
N ASP A 225 -16.67 26.90 -36.37
CA ASP A 225 -17.93 27.69 -36.38
C ASP A 225 -19.14 26.93 -35.84
N SER A 226 -18.99 26.31 -34.68
CA SER A 226 -20.02 25.61 -33.92
C SER A 226 -19.64 25.55 -32.43
N ASP A 227 -18.49 26.11 -32.07
CA ASP A 227 -17.94 26.17 -30.73
C ASP A 227 -17.30 27.55 -30.49
N SER A 228 -18.04 28.43 -29.80
CA SER A 228 -17.63 29.80 -29.46
C SER A 228 -16.34 29.92 -28.62
N THR A 229 -15.76 28.80 -28.19
CA THR A 229 -14.48 28.76 -27.47
C THR A 229 -13.28 28.59 -28.41
N VAL A 230 -13.52 28.35 -29.70
CA VAL A 230 -12.51 28.12 -30.74
C VAL A 230 -12.55 29.27 -31.73
N ASN A 231 -11.59 30.18 -31.66
CA ASN A 231 -11.43 31.30 -32.58
C ASN A 231 -10.04 31.93 -32.44
N PRO A 232 -9.58 32.74 -33.42
CA PRO A 232 -8.30 33.45 -33.34
C PRO A 232 -8.01 34.31 -32.10
N GLY A 233 -9.02 34.63 -31.29
CA GLY A 233 -8.88 35.37 -30.03
C GLY A 233 -8.85 34.48 -28.78
N ALA A 234 -9.05 33.18 -28.91
CA ALA A 234 -9.11 32.24 -27.80
C ALA A 234 -7.73 32.00 -27.17
N THR A 235 -7.74 31.49 -25.93
CA THR A 235 -6.53 31.10 -25.21
C THR A 235 -6.46 29.58 -25.20
N GLU A 236 -5.28 29.02 -25.52
CA GLU A 236 -5.09 27.57 -25.48
C GLU A 236 -5.26 26.99 -24.09
N ILE A 237 -5.98 25.87 -24.05
CA ILE A 237 -6.18 24.96 -22.96
C ILE A 237 -5.15 23.86 -23.14
N VAL A 238 -4.06 23.99 -22.39
CA VAL A 238 -2.88 23.12 -22.52
C VAL A 238 -3.23 21.63 -22.57
N GLY A 239 -2.86 20.98 -23.68
CA GLY A 239 -2.84 19.53 -23.83
C GLY A 239 -4.23 18.90 -23.89
N ASP A 240 -5.22 19.65 -24.39
CA ASP A 240 -6.57 19.13 -24.68
C ASP A 240 -6.72 18.60 -26.13
N GLY A 241 -5.71 18.86 -26.97
CA GLY A 241 -5.65 18.36 -28.35
C GLY A 241 -6.58 19.08 -29.32
N ALA A 242 -7.08 20.26 -28.95
CA ALA A 242 -7.80 21.16 -29.82
C ALA A 242 -6.97 22.43 -30.08
N ASP A 243 -7.11 23.02 -31.26
CA ASP A 243 -6.47 24.29 -31.62
C ASP A 243 -7.49 25.39 -31.37
N GLN A 244 -7.51 25.97 -30.16
CA GLN A 244 -8.53 26.95 -29.82
C GLN A 244 -8.27 28.27 -30.51
N ASN A 245 -7.02 28.67 -30.67
CA ASN A 245 -6.65 29.95 -31.27
C ASN A 245 -6.51 29.91 -32.81
N CYS A 246 -6.74 28.75 -33.42
CA CYS A 246 -6.70 28.54 -34.86
C CYS A 246 -5.36 28.93 -35.53
N ASP A 247 -4.23 28.83 -34.82
CA ASP A 247 -2.88 29.07 -35.39
C ASP A 247 -2.18 27.79 -35.88
N SER A 248 -2.92 26.68 -35.90
CA SER A 248 -2.47 25.34 -36.28
C SER A 248 -1.38 24.77 -35.38
N LYS A 249 -1.29 25.25 -34.14
CA LYS A 249 -0.41 24.69 -33.11
C LYS A 249 -1.18 24.51 -31.83
N GLU A 250 -0.63 23.67 -30.97
CA GLU A 250 -1.14 23.48 -29.63
C GLU A 250 -0.04 23.66 -28.58
N THR A 251 -0.42 24.04 -27.36
CA THR A 251 0.46 24.02 -26.20
C THR A 251 0.31 22.69 -25.47
N CYS A 252 1.26 21.79 -25.65
CA CYS A 252 1.21 20.45 -25.06
C CYS A 252 1.97 20.38 -23.73
N TYR A 253 1.75 19.33 -22.94
CA TYR A 253 2.64 19.03 -21.83
C TYR A 253 3.96 18.48 -22.35
N THR A 254 5.01 18.58 -21.54
CA THR A 254 6.31 17.99 -21.87
C THR A 254 6.36 16.54 -21.38
N ASP A 255 6.80 15.65 -22.27
CA ASP A 255 7.28 14.27 -21.99
C ASP A 255 8.49 14.04 -22.91
N LYS A 256 9.67 14.37 -22.41
CA LYS A 256 10.86 14.54 -23.25
C LYS A 256 11.50 13.23 -23.67
N ASP A 257 11.31 12.16 -22.91
CA ASP A 257 11.83 10.83 -23.22
C ASP A 257 10.77 9.85 -23.76
N ASN A 258 9.50 10.24 -23.74
CA ASN A 258 8.35 9.57 -24.34
C ASN A 258 7.97 8.27 -23.62
N ASP A 259 8.02 8.27 -22.29
CA ASP A 259 7.57 7.15 -21.46
C ASP A 259 6.11 7.26 -20.99
N SER A 260 5.41 8.30 -21.44
CA SER A 260 4.02 8.63 -21.08
C SER A 260 3.83 9.10 -19.64
N TYR A 261 4.89 9.58 -18.99
CA TYR A 261 4.85 10.29 -17.73
C TYR A 261 5.38 11.71 -17.88
N ARG A 262 4.62 12.65 -17.31
CA ARG A 262 5.02 14.05 -17.26
C ARG A 262 5.85 14.31 -16.00
N PRO A 263 6.85 15.19 -16.04
CA PRO A 263 7.61 15.55 -14.84
C PRO A 263 6.73 16.23 -13.79
N ASP A 264 5.80 17.08 -14.24
CA ASP A 264 4.85 17.78 -13.38
C ASP A 264 3.56 18.17 -14.13
N SER A 265 2.64 18.84 -13.45
CA SER A 265 1.33 19.25 -13.98
C SER A 265 1.32 20.59 -14.73
N THR A 266 2.49 21.20 -14.92
CA THR A 266 2.67 22.60 -15.39
C THR A 266 3.72 22.76 -16.49
N SER A 267 4.60 21.78 -16.67
CA SER A 267 5.64 21.80 -17.70
C SER A 267 5.04 21.61 -19.08
N THR A 268 5.24 22.62 -19.93
CA THR A 268 4.66 22.69 -21.28
C THR A 268 5.70 22.92 -22.36
N THR A 269 5.36 22.48 -23.57
CA THR A 269 6.11 22.71 -24.80
C THR A 269 5.15 23.17 -25.91
N SER A 270 5.67 23.90 -26.89
CA SER A 270 4.88 24.29 -28.07
C SER A 270 4.95 23.19 -29.10
N SER A 271 3.80 22.73 -29.57
CA SER A 271 3.71 21.74 -30.63
C SER A 271 3.85 22.36 -32.02
N SER A 272 4.20 21.52 -32.98
CA SER A 272 4.21 21.87 -34.41
C SER A 272 2.84 21.69 -35.07
N ASP A 273 1.95 20.93 -34.44
CA ASP A 273 0.57 20.73 -34.86
C ASP A 273 -0.37 20.71 -33.63
N SER A 274 -1.55 20.12 -33.76
CA SER A 274 -2.62 20.20 -32.77
C SER A 274 -2.78 18.94 -31.91
N ASP A 275 -2.01 17.87 -32.13
CA ASP A 275 -2.38 16.54 -31.60
C ASP A 275 -1.56 16.03 -30.41
N CYS A 276 -0.60 16.80 -29.91
CA CYS A 276 0.23 16.50 -28.73
C CYS A 276 0.79 15.07 -28.70
N SER A 277 1.06 14.50 -29.88
CA SER A 277 1.55 13.11 -30.03
C SER A 277 2.97 13.02 -30.58
N ASP A 278 3.56 14.17 -30.91
CA ASP A 278 4.93 14.28 -31.35
C ASP A 278 5.90 13.97 -30.20
N SER A 279 7.12 13.56 -30.56
CA SER A 279 8.12 13.21 -29.56
C SER A 279 8.51 14.43 -28.72
N GLY A 280 8.43 14.33 -27.40
CA GLY A 280 8.60 15.45 -26.49
C GLY A 280 7.29 16.01 -25.92
N GLU A 281 6.16 15.53 -26.42
CA GLU A 281 4.82 16.10 -26.17
C GLU A 281 3.92 15.07 -25.47
N ALA A 282 3.05 15.57 -24.60
CA ALA A 282 2.10 14.76 -23.85
C ALA A 282 0.74 15.43 -23.71
N LEU A 283 -0.29 14.59 -23.57
CA LEU A 283 -1.65 15.01 -23.27
C LEU A 283 -1.86 15.29 -21.78
N SER A 284 -2.91 16.05 -21.46
CA SER A 284 -3.33 16.29 -20.08
C SER A 284 -3.70 15.02 -19.30
N SER A 285 -4.07 13.94 -20.02
CA SER A 285 -4.49 12.66 -19.47
C SER A 285 -3.35 11.76 -18.99
N GLU A 286 -2.12 12.05 -19.41
CA GLU A 286 -0.95 11.26 -19.05
C GLU A 286 -0.56 11.47 -17.59
N ALA A 287 0.07 10.47 -16.99
CA ALA A 287 0.40 10.52 -15.57
C ALA A 287 1.47 11.59 -15.29
N THR A 288 1.61 11.99 -14.02
CA THR A 288 2.65 12.93 -13.59
C THR A 288 3.54 12.26 -12.54
N GLY A 289 4.74 12.80 -12.33
CA GLY A 289 5.63 12.37 -11.25
C GLY A 289 6.92 11.71 -11.75
N ASP A 290 7.22 11.83 -13.04
CA ASP A 290 8.53 11.47 -13.55
C ASP A 290 9.62 12.37 -12.94
N CYS A 291 10.55 11.74 -12.24
CA CYS A 291 11.65 12.37 -11.54
C CYS A 291 12.88 12.61 -12.45
N ASN A 292 12.89 12.07 -13.66
CA ASN A 292 13.93 12.26 -14.68
C ASN A 292 13.38 12.18 -16.12
N ASP A 293 12.81 13.30 -16.58
CA ASP A 293 12.31 13.61 -17.94
C ASP A 293 13.41 13.69 -19.01
N SER A 294 14.32 12.73 -18.98
CA SER A 294 15.36 12.50 -19.98
C SER A 294 15.72 11.03 -20.10
N SER A 295 15.07 10.17 -19.32
CA SER A 295 15.30 8.75 -19.22
C SER A 295 13.97 7.99 -19.11
N ALA A 296 13.50 7.45 -20.23
CA ALA A 296 12.26 6.67 -20.34
C ALA A 296 12.20 5.35 -19.53
N THR A 297 13.18 5.13 -18.65
CA THR A 297 13.24 4.01 -17.70
C THR A 297 13.07 4.48 -16.26
N VAL A 298 12.86 5.78 -16.04
CA VAL A 298 12.69 6.41 -14.74
C VAL A 298 11.33 7.07 -14.71
N TYR A 299 10.36 6.45 -14.06
CA TYR A 299 8.98 6.93 -13.97
C TYR A 299 8.25 6.20 -12.84
N PRO A 300 7.15 6.76 -12.29
CA PRO A 300 6.33 6.10 -11.28
C PRO A 300 5.97 4.65 -11.59
N GLY A 301 6.49 3.71 -10.79
CA GLY A 301 6.26 2.27 -10.95
C GLY A 301 7.12 1.58 -12.02
N ALA A 302 8.23 2.20 -12.44
CA ALA A 302 9.29 1.50 -13.15
C ALA A 302 9.88 0.35 -12.32
N SER A 303 10.63 -0.55 -12.96
CA SER A 303 11.35 -1.60 -12.24
C SER A 303 12.70 -1.07 -11.78
N GLU A 304 12.98 -1.20 -10.50
CA GLU A 304 14.26 -0.84 -9.91
C GLU A 304 15.39 -1.81 -10.26
N THR A 305 16.57 -1.24 -10.44
CA THR A 305 17.85 -1.93 -10.56
C THR A 305 18.63 -1.65 -9.30
N ALA A 306 18.64 -2.61 -8.39
CA ALA A 306 19.25 -2.44 -7.07
C ALA A 306 20.68 -1.90 -7.12
N TYR A 307 20.95 -0.93 -6.24
CA TYR A 307 22.26 -0.34 -5.95
C TYR A 307 22.94 0.42 -7.11
N ASP A 308 22.20 0.81 -8.15
CA ASP A 308 22.76 1.62 -9.23
C ASP A 308 22.73 3.14 -8.93
N GLY A 309 22.11 3.52 -7.80
CA GLY A 309 22.01 4.86 -7.27
C GLY A 309 21.00 5.73 -8.02
N VAL A 310 20.17 5.14 -8.86
CA VAL A 310 19.06 5.79 -9.53
C VAL A 310 17.76 5.38 -8.81
N ASP A 311 16.85 6.32 -8.64
CA ASP A 311 15.49 6.06 -8.17
C ASP A 311 14.65 5.97 -9.45
N GLN A 312 14.40 4.76 -9.92
CA GLN A 312 13.72 4.51 -11.18
C GLN A 312 12.22 4.64 -11.06
N ASP A 313 11.63 4.22 -9.94
CA ASP A 313 10.21 4.23 -9.71
C ASP A 313 9.70 5.53 -9.05
N CYS A 314 10.62 6.46 -8.77
CA CYS A 314 10.38 7.78 -8.22
C CYS A 314 9.68 7.76 -6.85
N ASP A 315 9.91 6.72 -6.04
CA ASP A 315 9.38 6.63 -4.67
C ASP A 315 10.20 7.42 -3.63
N GLY A 316 11.37 7.91 -4.03
CA GLY A 316 12.29 8.71 -3.22
C GLY A 316 13.58 7.98 -2.82
N SER A 317 13.76 6.72 -3.23
CA SER A 317 14.90 5.87 -2.90
C SER A 317 15.26 4.92 -4.04
N ASP A 318 16.54 4.54 -4.13
CA ASP A 318 16.96 3.37 -4.92
C ASP A 318 16.57 2.09 -4.16
N LEU A 319 16.29 0.99 -4.87
CA LEU A 319 16.02 -0.30 -4.24
C LEU A 319 17.27 -0.79 -3.52
N THR A 320 17.21 -0.76 -2.20
CA THR A 320 18.33 -1.09 -1.32
C THR A 320 18.06 -2.28 -0.40
N ASP A 321 16.81 -2.78 -0.40
CA ASP A 321 16.30 -3.99 0.26
C ASP A 321 15.70 -4.89 -0.82
N VAL A 322 16.49 -5.83 -1.36
CA VAL A 322 16.12 -6.65 -2.54
C VAL A 322 15.19 -7.81 -2.17
N ASP A 323 15.33 -8.40 -0.99
CA ASP A 323 14.54 -9.54 -0.56
C ASP A 323 13.23 -9.16 0.19
N GLY A 324 13.11 -7.88 0.57
CA GLY A 324 11.89 -7.27 1.09
C GLY A 324 11.64 -7.55 2.57
N ASP A 325 12.69 -7.77 3.36
CA ASP A 325 12.59 -8.04 4.78
C ASP A 325 12.53 -6.78 5.68
N GLY A 326 12.80 -5.61 5.09
CA GLY A 326 12.76 -4.30 5.71
C GLY A 326 14.12 -3.77 6.19
N PHE A 327 15.23 -4.42 5.85
CA PHE A 327 16.59 -3.97 6.15
C PHE A 327 17.38 -3.71 4.86
N ASP A 328 17.99 -2.53 4.75
CA ASP A 328 18.81 -2.22 3.58
C ASP A 328 20.15 -3.00 3.60
N SER A 329 20.62 -3.38 2.42
CA SER A 329 21.92 -4.01 2.18
C SER A 329 23.09 -3.23 2.78
N THR A 330 24.06 -3.94 3.34
CA THR A 330 25.38 -3.40 3.70
C THR A 330 26.09 -2.73 2.52
N SER A 331 25.84 -3.18 1.28
CA SER A 331 26.38 -2.54 0.06
C SER A 331 25.80 -1.15 -0.19
N ALA A 332 24.57 -0.91 0.27
CA ALA A 332 23.89 0.38 0.26
C ALA A 332 24.16 1.22 1.52
N GLY A 333 24.90 0.68 2.49
CA GLY A 333 25.19 1.33 3.77
C GLY A 333 24.17 1.02 4.87
N GLY A 334 23.29 0.04 4.65
CA GLY A 334 22.43 -0.54 5.67
C GLY A 334 23.13 -1.61 6.50
N THR A 335 22.35 -2.49 7.10
CA THR A 335 22.78 -3.47 8.11
C THR A 335 22.56 -4.91 7.71
N ASP A 336 21.91 -5.17 6.57
CA ASP A 336 21.73 -6.52 6.07
C ASP A 336 22.99 -7.08 5.38
N CYS A 337 23.47 -8.20 5.88
CA CYS A 337 24.66 -8.89 5.41
C CYS A 337 24.40 -9.86 4.24
N ASP A 338 23.15 -10.25 3.95
CA ASP A 338 22.76 -11.06 2.77
C ASP A 338 21.40 -10.65 2.18
N ASP A 339 21.38 -9.54 1.46
CA ASP A 339 20.20 -8.89 0.84
C ASP A 339 19.48 -9.71 -0.25
N ASP A 340 19.92 -10.94 -0.51
CA ASP A 340 19.24 -11.90 -1.39
C ASP A 340 18.41 -12.94 -0.58
N ASP A 341 18.48 -12.95 0.76
CA ASP A 341 17.81 -13.90 1.66
C ASP A 341 17.21 -13.23 2.91
N ALA A 342 15.90 -12.98 2.83
CA ALA A 342 15.10 -12.34 3.89
C ALA A 342 15.09 -13.04 5.27
N THR A 343 15.79 -14.16 5.43
CA THR A 343 16.00 -14.84 6.71
C THR A 343 17.29 -14.48 7.41
N ILE A 344 18.20 -13.77 6.72
CA ILE A 344 19.48 -13.26 7.23
C ILE A 344 19.35 -11.75 7.31
N ASN A 345 19.24 -11.20 8.52
CA ASN A 345 19.15 -9.77 8.78
C ASN A 345 19.32 -9.46 10.27
N PRO A 346 19.50 -8.18 10.65
CA PRO A 346 19.70 -7.77 12.05
C PRO A 346 18.60 -8.09 13.06
N SER A 347 17.45 -8.60 12.63
CA SER A 347 16.39 -9.06 13.51
C SER A 347 16.20 -10.58 13.52
N ALA A 348 16.95 -11.29 12.69
CA ALA A 348 16.99 -12.73 12.68
C ALA A 348 17.48 -13.26 14.03
N THR A 349 17.08 -14.49 14.34
CA THR A 349 17.60 -15.19 15.51
C THR A 349 18.74 -16.06 15.03
N GLU A 350 19.91 -15.85 15.62
CA GLU A 350 21.10 -16.63 15.32
C GLU A 350 20.90 -18.11 15.71
N ILE A 351 21.30 -19.00 14.81
CA ILE A 351 21.33 -20.45 15.01
C ILE A 351 22.81 -20.84 15.20
N PRO A 352 23.21 -21.24 16.42
CA PRO A 352 24.60 -21.57 16.70
C PRO A 352 25.16 -22.67 15.79
N TYR A 353 26.40 -22.46 15.33
CA TYR A 353 27.30 -23.39 14.64
C TYR A 353 26.83 -23.88 13.27
N ASP A 354 25.90 -23.18 12.61
CA ASP A 354 25.45 -23.55 11.27
C ASP A 354 26.33 -22.95 10.15
N GLY A 355 27.29 -22.09 10.53
CA GLY A 355 28.27 -21.44 9.68
C GLY A 355 27.75 -20.23 8.91
N VAL A 356 26.51 -19.81 9.19
CA VAL A 356 25.90 -18.59 8.67
C VAL A 356 25.85 -17.57 9.80
N ASP A 357 25.89 -16.29 9.48
CA ASP A 357 25.67 -15.18 10.40
C ASP A 357 24.29 -14.63 10.06
N GLN A 358 23.24 -15.06 10.77
CA GLN A 358 21.87 -14.68 10.44
C GLN A 358 21.55 -13.28 10.94
N ASP A 359 22.07 -12.86 12.08
CA ASP A 359 21.77 -11.57 12.69
C ASP A 359 22.75 -10.44 12.33
N CYS A 360 23.80 -10.75 11.56
CA CYS A 360 24.75 -9.79 11.01
C CYS A 360 25.53 -8.96 12.05
N PHE A 361 25.62 -9.37 13.31
CA PHE A 361 26.31 -8.60 14.36
C PHE A 361 27.73 -9.05 14.68
N ASP A 362 28.00 -10.34 14.80
CA ASP A 362 29.29 -10.87 15.26
C ASP A 362 29.71 -12.21 14.62
N GLY A 363 29.02 -12.65 13.57
CA GLY A 363 29.27 -13.93 12.92
C GLY A 363 28.34 -15.02 13.46
N ASP A 364 28.54 -16.25 13.00
CA ASP A 364 27.85 -17.44 13.55
C ASP A 364 28.10 -17.55 15.06
N LEU A 365 27.02 -17.62 15.86
CA LEU A 365 27.08 -17.64 17.32
C LEU A 365 27.87 -18.86 17.82
N SER A 366 29.08 -18.58 18.33
CA SER A 366 30.03 -19.59 18.80
C SER A 366 30.08 -19.77 20.31
N ASP A 367 29.41 -18.90 21.06
CA ASP A 367 29.33 -18.83 22.53
C ASP A 367 27.84 -18.64 22.87
N ALA A 368 27.10 -19.73 23.00
CA ALA A 368 25.64 -19.72 23.03
C ALA A 368 25.06 -19.45 24.44
N ASP A 369 25.81 -19.68 25.51
CA ASP A 369 25.40 -19.35 26.89
C ASP A 369 25.93 -18.00 27.39
N GLY A 370 26.92 -17.40 26.71
CA GLY A 370 27.37 -16.04 26.90
C GLY A 370 28.42 -15.86 28.00
N ASP A 371 29.14 -16.91 28.37
CA ASP A 371 30.20 -16.84 29.39
C ASP A 371 31.53 -16.23 28.88
N GLY A 372 31.65 -16.04 27.56
CA GLY A 372 32.81 -15.48 26.88
C GLY A 372 33.82 -16.51 26.37
N PHE A 373 33.51 -17.80 26.42
CA PHE A 373 34.30 -18.90 25.88
C PHE A 373 33.58 -19.51 24.68
N GLU A 374 34.34 -19.79 23.61
CA GLU A 374 33.77 -20.43 22.42
C GLU A 374 33.58 -21.94 22.66
N SER A 375 32.52 -22.50 22.07
CA SER A 375 32.22 -23.93 22.07
C SER A 375 33.37 -24.78 21.55
N THR A 376 33.58 -25.94 22.17
CA THR A 376 34.42 -27.00 21.60
C THR A 376 33.97 -27.42 20.18
N ALA A 377 32.70 -27.21 19.80
CA ALA A 377 32.18 -27.47 18.45
C ALA A 377 32.89 -26.66 17.36
N VAL A 378 33.31 -25.43 17.66
CA VAL A 378 34.07 -24.55 16.76
C VAL A 378 35.57 -24.53 17.06
N GLY A 379 36.01 -25.33 18.04
CA GLY A 379 37.41 -25.44 18.45
C GLY A 379 37.82 -24.51 19.60
N GLY A 380 36.84 -23.95 20.30
CA GLY A 380 37.04 -23.26 21.57
C GLY A 380 37.22 -24.21 22.75
N GLY A 381 37.13 -23.66 23.96
CA GLY A 381 37.47 -24.34 25.21
C GLY A 381 36.28 -24.76 26.06
N ASP A 382 35.08 -24.32 25.74
CA ASP A 382 33.85 -24.61 26.49
C ASP A 382 33.35 -26.03 26.17
N CYS A 383 33.21 -26.82 27.24
CA CYS A 383 32.78 -28.21 27.20
C CYS A 383 31.26 -28.41 27.31
N ASP A 384 30.48 -27.42 27.75
CA ASP A 384 29.01 -27.38 27.69
C ASP A 384 28.47 -25.97 27.42
N ASP A 385 28.45 -25.60 26.13
CA ASP A 385 28.03 -24.29 25.60
C ASP A 385 26.52 -23.96 25.76
N ASN A 386 25.84 -24.64 26.68
CA ASN A 386 24.47 -24.29 27.11
C ASN A 386 24.43 -23.92 28.60
N ASP A 387 25.57 -23.86 29.28
CA ASP A 387 25.70 -23.62 30.71
C ASP A 387 26.86 -22.67 31.00
N GLU A 388 26.52 -21.40 31.28
CA GLU A 388 27.45 -20.31 31.64
C GLU A 388 28.37 -20.64 32.85
N GLY A 389 28.12 -21.74 33.56
CA GLY A 389 28.95 -22.26 34.64
C GLY A 389 30.09 -23.19 34.21
N SER A 390 30.14 -23.64 32.95
CA SER A 390 30.99 -24.72 32.47
C SER A 390 32.05 -24.24 31.46
N TYR A 391 33.18 -23.71 31.95
CA TYR A 391 34.23 -23.15 31.11
C TYR A 391 35.63 -23.33 31.68
N PRO A 392 36.68 -23.20 30.84
CA PRO A 392 38.08 -23.24 31.29
C PRO A 392 38.38 -22.35 32.51
N GLY A 393 38.57 -22.99 33.66
CA GLY A 393 38.86 -22.33 34.94
C GLY A 393 37.65 -21.83 35.72
N ALA A 394 36.45 -22.34 35.44
CA ALA A 394 35.29 -22.22 36.31
C ALA A 394 35.57 -22.87 37.69
N GLY A 395 34.73 -22.57 38.67
CA GLY A 395 34.83 -23.21 39.98
C GLY A 395 34.07 -24.52 39.99
N GLU A 396 34.72 -25.62 40.36
CA GLU A 396 34.09 -26.94 40.38
C GLU A 396 33.22 -27.17 41.61
N THR A 397 32.12 -27.90 41.40
CA THR A 397 31.27 -28.43 42.46
C THR A 397 31.57 -29.92 42.60
N ALA A 398 32.32 -30.27 43.65
CA ALA A 398 32.76 -31.63 43.85
C ALA A 398 31.63 -32.68 43.82
N TYR A 399 31.91 -33.78 43.13
CA TYR A 399 31.12 -35.01 43.05
C TYR A 399 29.73 -34.89 42.41
N ASP A 400 29.45 -33.82 41.66
CA ASP A 400 28.20 -33.70 40.90
C ASP A 400 28.27 -34.38 39.51
N GLY A 401 29.46 -34.86 39.13
CA GLY A 401 29.72 -35.60 37.90
C GLY A 401 29.77 -34.72 36.65
N ILE A 402 29.82 -33.40 36.82
CA ILE A 402 29.96 -32.42 35.74
C ILE A 402 31.38 -31.84 35.85
N ASP A 403 32.07 -31.75 34.73
CA ASP A 403 33.40 -31.14 34.61
C ASP A 403 33.20 -29.66 34.29
N GLN A 404 33.05 -28.82 35.32
CA GLN A 404 32.73 -27.40 35.10
C GLN A 404 33.92 -26.62 34.59
N ASP A 405 35.15 -27.00 34.95
CA ASP A 405 36.34 -26.24 34.56
C ASP A 405 36.97 -26.73 33.24
N CYS A 406 36.36 -27.73 32.62
CA CYS A 406 36.71 -28.35 31.35
C CYS A 406 38.14 -28.92 31.31
N ASP A 407 38.67 -29.40 32.45
CA ASP A 407 40.00 -30.00 32.54
C ASP A 407 40.04 -31.50 32.20
N GLY A 408 38.87 -32.12 32.07
CA GLY A 408 38.65 -33.52 31.71
C GLY A 408 38.18 -34.41 32.87
N SER A 409 37.92 -33.84 34.05
CA SER A 409 37.46 -34.54 35.26
C SER A 409 36.56 -33.63 36.11
N ASP A 410 35.73 -34.24 36.96
CA ASP A 410 35.06 -33.54 38.07
C ASP A 410 36.02 -33.51 39.28
N LEU A 411 35.91 -32.51 40.15
CA LEU A 411 36.71 -32.39 41.38
C LEU A 411 36.41 -33.56 42.33
N THR A 412 37.31 -34.54 42.37
CA THR A 412 37.20 -35.73 43.24
C THR A 412 38.13 -35.74 44.45
N ASP A 413 39.08 -34.80 44.55
CA ASP A 413 40.04 -34.61 45.65
C ASP A 413 39.91 -33.17 46.17
N VAL A 414 39.04 -32.96 47.18
CA VAL A 414 38.68 -31.61 47.64
C VAL A 414 39.76 -30.98 48.53
N ASP A 415 40.47 -31.77 49.32
CA ASP A 415 41.49 -31.28 50.25
C ASP A 415 42.92 -31.21 49.65
N GLY A 416 43.11 -31.80 48.47
CA GLY A 416 44.30 -31.70 47.65
C GLY A 416 45.47 -32.56 48.13
N ASP A 417 45.20 -33.68 48.80
CA ASP A 417 46.22 -34.61 49.28
C ASP A 417 46.68 -35.63 48.23
N GLY A 418 45.95 -35.70 47.10
CA GLY A 418 46.23 -36.55 45.96
C GLY A 418 45.51 -37.90 45.96
N PHE A 419 44.54 -38.11 46.85
CA PHE A 419 43.65 -39.26 46.87
C PHE A 419 42.22 -38.81 46.60
N ASP A 420 41.48 -39.57 45.76
CA ASP A 420 40.09 -39.25 45.47
C ASP A 420 39.18 -39.71 46.63
N ALA A 421 38.13 -38.94 46.90
CA ALA A 421 37.09 -39.23 47.88
C ALA A 421 36.47 -40.63 47.69
N ALA A 422 36.18 -41.32 48.79
CA ALA A 422 35.42 -42.58 48.76
C ALA A 422 34.05 -42.45 48.07
N GLU A 423 33.39 -41.29 48.17
CA GLU A 423 32.10 -41.02 47.50
C GLU A 423 32.24 -40.94 45.97
N ALA A 424 33.41 -40.51 45.49
CA ALA A 424 33.80 -40.53 44.07
C ALA A 424 34.37 -41.90 43.62
N GLY A 425 34.49 -42.87 44.53
CA GLY A 425 35.03 -44.20 44.27
C GLY A 425 36.54 -44.32 44.43
N GLY A 426 37.18 -43.34 45.08
CA GLY A 426 38.57 -43.41 45.52
C GLY A 426 38.73 -44.10 46.89
N ASP A 427 39.92 -43.94 47.48
CA ASP A 427 40.34 -44.63 48.71
C ASP A 427 40.45 -43.67 49.92
N ASP A 428 40.16 -42.37 49.76
CA ASP A 428 40.15 -41.39 50.85
C ASP A 428 38.86 -41.50 51.69
N CYS A 429 39.03 -41.68 53.00
CA CYS A 429 37.93 -41.84 53.96
C CYS A 429 37.40 -40.52 54.57
N ASP A 430 38.11 -39.40 54.45
CA ASP A 430 37.69 -38.06 54.86
C ASP A 430 38.29 -36.97 53.94
N ASP A 431 37.69 -36.80 52.76
CA ASP A 431 38.10 -35.87 51.69
C ASP A 431 38.04 -34.36 52.06
N GLY A 432 37.65 -34.04 53.31
CA GLY A 432 37.76 -32.70 53.88
C GLY A 432 39.04 -32.49 54.69
N ASN A 433 39.89 -33.50 54.81
CA ASN A 433 41.01 -33.59 55.72
C ASN A 433 42.21 -34.34 55.10
N ALA A 434 43.12 -33.57 54.50
CA ALA A 434 44.35 -34.04 53.83
C ALA A 434 45.33 -34.89 54.67
N ALA A 435 45.01 -35.14 55.93
CA ALA A 435 45.74 -36.03 56.83
C ALA A 435 45.11 -37.42 56.99
N ALA A 436 43.94 -37.67 56.41
CA ALA A 436 43.19 -38.92 56.50
C ALA A 436 43.10 -39.57 55.10
N ASN A 437 44.16 -40.29 54.70
CA ASN A 437 44.25 -40.96 53.41
C ASN A 437 45.12 -42.22 53.50
N PRO A 438 45.04 -43.16 52.53
CA PRO A 438 45.82 -44.41 52.53
C PRO A 438 47.36 -44.28 52.65
N GLY A 439 47.90 -43.08 52.43
CA GLY A 439 49.32 -42.77 52.55
C GLY A 439 49.71 -42.09 53.87
N ALA A 440 48.75 -41.72 54.71
CA ALA A 440 48.99 -41.00 55.94
C ALA A 440 49.53 -41.92 57.05
N PRO A 441 50.38 -41.39 57.95
CA PRO A 441 50.83 -42.13 59.12
C PRO A 441 49.79 -42.06 60.24
N GLU A 442 49.45 -43.22 60.80
CA GLU A 442 48.51 -43.32 61.93
C GLU A 442 49.00 -42.59 63.18
N THR A 443 48.11 -41.79 63.77
CA THR A 443 48.31 -41.13 65.06
C THR A 443 47.36 -41.73 66.09
N TRP A 444 47.81 -42.82 66.70
CA TRP A 444 47.06 -43.59 67.71
C TRP A 444 46.37 -42.75 68.79
N TYR A 445 45.14 -43.17 69.13
CA TYR A 445 44.25 -42.69 70.19
C TYR A 445 43.66 -41.29 70.01
N ASN A 446 43.44 -40.85 68.77
CA ASN A 446 42.82 -39.56 68.48
C ASN A 446 41.37 -39.66 67.92
N GLY A 447 40.92 -40.88 67.61
CA GLY A 447 39.61 -41.25 67.10
C GLY A 447 39.42 -41.10 65.59
N VAL A 448 40.49 -40.90 64.81
CA VAL A 448 40.49 -40.77 63.36
C VAL A 448 41.33 -41.92 62.79
N ASP A 449 40.77 -42.62 61.80
CA ASP A 449 41.50 -43.61 60.99
C ASP A 449 42.26 -42.83 59.91
N GLU A 450 43.51 -42.44 60.20
CA GLU A 450 44.26 -41.59 59.28
C GLU A 450 44.71 -42.34 58.03
N ASP A 451 45.07 -43.61 58.15
CA ASP A 451 45.51 -44.39 56.99
C ASP A 451 44.38 -45.10 56.23
N CYS A 452 43.12 -44.83 56.61
CA CYS A 452 41.89 -45.35 56.00
C CYS A 452 41.88 -46.88 55.82
N ASN A 453 42.60 -47.62 56.67
CA ASN A 453 42.74 -49.06 56.54
C ASN A 453 41.61 -49.83 57.25
N GLY A 454 40.74 -49.12 57.98
CA GLY A 454 39.63 -49.68 58.75
C GLY A 454 40.07 -50.36 60.05
N GLY A 455 41.30 -50.12 60.47
CA GLY A 455 41.89 -50.56 61.74
C GLY A 455 41.31 -49.78 62.90
N SER A 456 41.38 -50.37 64.09
CA SER A 456 41.01 -49.65 65.30
C SER A 456 42.15 -48.72 65.68
N ASP A 457 41.89 -47.42 65.80
CA ASP A 457 42.82 -46.40 66.36
C ASP A 457 43.23 -46.69 67.83
N TYR A 458 42.71 -47.78 68.40
CA TYR A 458 43.00 -48.25 69.75
C TYR A 458 43.68 -49.63 69.79
N ASP A 459 44.12 -50.20 68.66
CA ASP A 459 44.84 -51.49 68.57
C ASP A 459 46.21 -51.26 67.89
N GLN A 460 47.19 -50.75 68.65
CA GLN A 460 48.46 -50.31 68.08
C GLN A 460 49.38 -51.47 67.68
N ASP A 461 49.33 -52.58 68.39
CA ASP A 461 50.18 -53.75 68.13
C ASP A 461 49.55 -54.77 67.15
N GLY A 462 48.25 -54.63 66.86
CA GLY A 462 47.52 -55.36 65.82
C GLY A 462 47.15 -56.78 66.22
N ASP A 463 46.96 -57.04 67.52
CA ASP A 463 46.57 -58.36 68.03
C ASP A 463 45.05 -58.60 68.05
N GLY A 464 44.27 -57.55 67.78
CA GLY A 464 42.82 -57.55 67.70
C GLY A 464 42.10 -57.20 69.01
N TYR A 465 42.82 -56.74 70.04
CA TYR A 465 42.26 -56.26 71.30
C TYR A 465 42.52 -54.76 71.47
N ASP A 466 41.44 -53.97 71.62
CA ASP A 466 41.60 -52.55 71.86
C ASP A 466 42.24 -52.28 73.23
N ALA A 467 43.08 -51.25 73.30
CA ALA A 467 43.63 -50.68 74.51
C ALA A 467 42.54 -50.32 75.52
N ILE A 468 42.87 -50.41 76.81
CA ILE A 468 42.04 -49.88 77.91
C ILE A 468 41.63 -48.41 77.70
N LEU A 469 42.40 -47.61 76.97
CA LEU A 469 42.10 -46.21 76.69
C LEU A 469 40.88 -46.04 75.74
N GLY A 470 40.58 -47.05 74.92
CA GLY A 470 39.51 -47.07 73.89
C GLY A 470 38.29 -47.92 74.26
N ASP A 471 38.00 -48.09 75.55
CA ASP A 471 36.97 -49.01 76.08
C ASP A 471 37.28 -50.52 75.91
N GLY A 472 38.49 -50.86 75.46
CA GLY A 472 38.98 -52.24 75.35
C GLY A 472 39.54 -52.81 76.66
N ASN A 473 40.17 -53.97 76.56
CA ASN A 473 40.67 -54.75 77.70
C ASN A 473 42.10 -55.26 77.54
N ASP A 474 42.83 -54.76 76.55
CA ASP A 474 44.26 -54.98 76.45
C ASP A 474 45.03 -54.15 77.50
N CYS A 475 45.82 -54.86 78.31
CA CYS A 475 46.62 -54.30 79.37
C CYS A 475 48.01 -53.80 78.93
N ASP A 476 48.49 -54.13 77.72
CA ASP A 476 49.70 -53.57 77.11
C ASP A 476 49.64 -53.51 75.57
N ASP A 477 48.90 -52.52 75.06
CA ASP A 477 48.65 -52.24 73.62
C ASP A 477 49.90 -51.86 72.78
N GLU A 478 51.11 -51.98 73.35
CA GLU A 478 52.36 -51.91 72.58
C GLU A 478 52.98 -53.31 72.35
N ASP A 479 52.40 -54.38 72.91
CA ASP A 479 52.92 -55.74 72.90
C ASP A 479 51.83 -56.82 72.70
N ALA A 480 51.67 -57.24 71.45
CA ALA A 480 50.70 -58.24 70.99
C ALA A 480 50.77 -59.62 71.69
N ALA A 481 51.73 -59.84 72.58
CA ALA A 481 51.82 -61.05 73.42
C ALA A 481 51.08 -60.91 74.75
N ILE A 482 50.67 -59.71 75.15
CA ILE A 482 50.01 -59.39 76.40
C ILE A 482 48.61 -58.92 76.04
N ASN A 483 47.61 -59.78 76.17
CA ASN A 483 46.22 -59.44 75.88
C ASN A 483 45.27 -60.50 76.48
N PRO A 484 43.96 -60.22 76.61
CA PRO A 484 42.99 -61.15 77.19
C PRO A 484 42.91 -62.55 76.57
N GLY A 485 43.39 -62.74 75.35
CA GLY A 485 43.45 -64.02 74.65
C GLY A 485 44.79 -64.74 74.75
N ALA A 486 45.82 -64.11 75.30
CA ALA A 486 47.17 -64.66 75.39
C ALA A 486 47.24 -65.84 76.38
N ALA A 487 48.24 -66.69 76.18
CA ALA A 487 48.52 -67.79 77.09
C ALA A 487 49.53 -67.35 78.15
N GLU A 488 49.24 -67.65 79.42
CA GLU A 488 50.13 -67.34 80.55
C GLU A 488 51.50 -68.01 80.42
N ASP A 489 52.56 -67.21 80.46
CA ASP A 489 53.89 -67.69 80.81
C ASP A 489 54.03 -67.66 82.34
N VAL A 490 53.92 -68.85 82.93
CA VAL A 490 53.96 -69.14 84.38
C VAL A 490 55.26 -68.73 85.11
N SER A 491 56.10 -67.88 84.54
CA SER A 491 57.41 -67.54 85.09
C SER A 491 57.98 -66.18 84.69
N ASN A 492 57.29 -65.37 83.89
CA ASN A 492 57.82 -64.10 83.39
C ASN A 492 57.48 -62.91 84.31
N GLY A 493 56.54 -63.07 85.25
CA GLY A 493 56.11 -62.04 86.18
C GLY A 493 55.26 -60.93 85.57
N ILE A 494 54.64 -61.20 84.41
CA ILE A 494 53.69 -60.36 83.68
C ILE A 494 52.33 -61.07 83.74
N ASP A 495 51.24 -60.28 83.71
CA ASP A 495 49.88 -60.79 83.53
C ASP A 495 49.65 -60.85 82.02
N ASP A 496 50.00 -61.97 81.38
CA ASP A 496 49.98 -62.06 79.92
C ASP A 496 48.54 -62.02 79.39
N ASN A 497 47.58 -62.59 80.13
CA ASN A 497 46.19 -62.72 79.73
C ASN A 497 45.25 -61.64 80.32
N CYS A 498 45.80 -60.60 80.92
CA CYS A 498 45.08 -59.47 81.50
C CYS A 498 43.92 -59.88 82.45
N ASN A 499 44.09 -60.94 83.26
CA ASN A 499 43.06 -61.43 84.18
C ASN A 499 43.22 -60.95 85.64
N ASP A 500 44.16 -60.03 85.88
CA ASP A 500 44.59 -59.51 87.19
C ASP A 500 45.38 -60.54 88.06
N SER A 501 45.82 -61.65 87.48
CA SER A 501 46.69 -62.66 88.12
C SER A 501 48.02 -62.75 87.39
N VAL A 502 49.03 -63.31 88.06
CA VAL A 502 50.39 -63.36 87.52
C VAL A 502 50.94 -64.76 87.77
N ASP A 503 51.41 -65.40 86.69
CA ASP A 503 52.12 -66.68 86.70
C ASP A 503 51.32 -67.89 87.29
N GLU A 504 50.01 -68.00 87.06
CA GLU A 504 49.20 -69.14 87.56
C GLU A 504 49.52 -70.49 86.86
N ASP A 505 49.89 -71.52 87.66
CA ASP A 505 50.15 -72.89 87.18
C ASP A 505 49.03 -73.87 87.62
N PRO A 506 48.11 -74.27 86.72
CA PRO A 506 47.05 -75.22 87.03
C PRO A 506 47.53 -76.63 87.41
N SER A 507 48.78 -77.01 87.15
CA SER A 507 49.32 -78.37 87.35
C SER A 507 49.80 -78.65 88.79
N LYS A 508 49.48 -77.77 89.74
CA LYS A 508 49.95 -77.83 91.14
C LYS A 508 48.79 -77.81 92.15
N THR A 509 47.55 -77.88 91.66
CA THR A 509 46.34 -77.87 92.49
C THR A 509 46.06 -79.28 93.03
N ASP A 510 45.80 -79.38 94.33
CA ASP A 510 45.39 -80.57 95.09
C ASP A 510 44.24 -80.07 95.99
N THR A 511 43.02 -80.22 95.46
CA THR A 511 41.82 -79.50 95.93
C THR A 511 41.27 -80.08 97.23
N ASP A 512 41.39 -81.39 97.45
CA ASP A 512 40.80 -82.10 98.57
C ASP A 512 41.82 -82.49 99.66
N GLY A 513 43.11 -82.56 99.31
CA GLY A 513 44.24 -82.72 100.21
C GLY A 513 44.58 -84.16 100.59
N ASP A 514 44.17 -85.16 99.80
CA ASP A 514 44.50 -86.57 100.01
C ASP A 514 45.96 -86.92 99.61
N GLY A 515 46.59 -86.04 98.81
CA GLY A 515 47.96 -86.17 98.33
C GLY A 515 48.08 -86.59 96.86
N LEU A 516 46.98 -86.67 96.12
CA LEU A 516 46.91 -86.62 94.66
C LEU A 516 46.60 -85.19 94.21
N THR A 517 47.18 -84.74 93.09
CA THR A 517 46.76 -83.48 92.46
C THR A 517 45.45 -83.66 91.68
N ASP A 518 44.67 -82.59 91.45
CA ASP A 518 43.41 -82.65 90.68
C ASP A 518 43.59 -83.33 89.31
N LEU A 519 44.79 -83.18 88.72
CA LEU A 519 45.17 -83.85 87.48
C LEU A 519 45.44 -85.35 87.68
N GLU A 520 46.15 -85.74 88.75
CA GLU A 520 46.38 -87.15 89.09
C GLU A 520 45.07 -87.87 89.45
N GLU A 521 44.14 -87.19 90.13
CA GLU A 521 42.80 -87.71 90.44
C GLU A 521 41.96 -87.90 89.18
N THR A 522 41.97 -86.90 88.28
CA THR A 522 41.33 -87.03 86.96
C THR A 522 41.89 -88.21 86.15
N GLU A 523 43.20 -88.48 86.27
CA GLU A 523 43.85 -89.63 85.62
C GLU A 523 43.55 -90.97 86.30
N ALA A 524 43.39 -90.97 87.63
CA ALA A 524 42.99 -92.15 88.42
C ALA A 524 41.49 -92.46 88.30
N GLY A 525 40.68 -91.49 87.86
CA GLY A 525 39.22 -91.62 87.76
C GLY A 525 38.48 -91.27 89.06
N THR A 526 39.19 -90.70 90.02
CA THR A 526 38.68 -90.26 91.32
C THR A 526 38.12 -88.83 91.24
N ASP A 527 37.35 -88.40 92.24
CA ASP A 527 36.74 -87.06 92.27
C ASP A 527 37.70 -86.06 92.94
N PRO A 528 38.21 -85.04 92.20
CA PRO A 528 39.18 -84.05 92.72
C PRO A 528 38.76 -83.26 93.96
N SER A 529 37.54 -83.44 94.44
CA SER A 529 36.99 -82.79 95.62
C SER A 529 36.68 -83.74 96.78
N LYS A 530 36.98 -85.04 96.64
CA LYS A 530 36.68 -86.09 97.62
C LYS A 530 37.91 -86.95 97.88
N THR A 531 38.30 -87.01 99.15
CA THR A 531 39.43 -87.82 99.63
C THR A 531 39.20 -89.32 99.54
N ASP A 532 37.95 -89.74 99.50
CA ASP A 532 37.51 -91.14 99.40
C ASP A 532 36.36 -91.12 98.37
N THR A 533 36.65 -91.59 97.15
CA THR A 533 35.74 -91.44 96.01
C THR A 533 34.53 -92.35 96.14
N ASP A 534 34.72 -93.60 96.57
CA ASP A 534 33.66 -94.61 96.66
C ASP A 534 33.01 -94.77 98.05
N ASP A 535 33.51 -94.01 99.03
CA ASP A 535 33.00 -93.86 100.38
C ASP A 535 33.04 -95.18 101.20
N ASP A 536 34.04 -96.03 100.96
CA ASP A 536 34.22 -97.32 101.64
C ASP A 536 35.05 -97.25 102.94
N GLY A 537 35.77 -96.13 103.12
CA GLY A 537 36.56 -95.82 104.30
C GLY A 537 38.08 -95.75 104.10
N ILE A 538 38.59 -95.96 102.89
CA ILE A 538 40.01 -95.76 102.51
C ILE A 538 40.13 -94.51 101.60
N ASP A 539 41.21 -93.74 101.72
CA ASP A 539 41.41 -92.59 100.82
C ASP A 539 41.94 -93.04 99.45
N ASP A 540 41.61 -92.31 98.39
CA ASP A 540 41.91 -92.69 97.01
C ASP A 540 43.41 -92.94 96.81
N LYS A 541 44.23 -92.10 97.43
CA LYS A 541 45.68 -92.24 97.45
C LYS A 541 46.16 -93.54 98.13
N ASP A 542 45.56 -93.95 99.24
CA ASP A 542 45.89 -95.18 99.97
C ASP A 542 45.37 -96.43 99.23
N GLU A 543 44.21 -96.36 98.60
CA GLU A 543 43.66 -97.44 97.77
C GLU A 543 44.55 -97.77 96.57
N ILE A 544 45.04 -96.74 95.86
CA ILE A 544 46.03 -96.90 94.80
C ILE A 544 47.31 -97.58 95.33
N ASP A 545 47.73 -97.27 96.56
CA ASP A 545 48.91 -97.87 97.19
C ASP A 545 48.67 -99.32 97.67
N LEU A 546 47.44 -99.66 98.05
CA LEU A 546 47.00 -101.02 98.42
C LEU A 546 46.71 -101.90 97.20
N GLY A 547 46.41 -101.29 96.05
CA GLY A 547 46.07 -101.95 94.81
C GLY A 547 44.61 -102.36 94.69
N THR A 548 43.72 -101.76 95.51
CA THR A 548 42.27 -101.77 95.34
C THR A 548 41.84 -100.75 94.26
N ASP A 549 40.58 -100.77 93.84
CA ASP A 549 40.01 -99.83 92.87
C ASP A 549 39.34 -98.67 93.62
N PRO A 550 39.90 -97.44 93.61
CA PRO A 550 39.38 -96.30 94.38
C PRO A 550 37.97 -95.83 94.04
N THR A 551 37.36 -96.43 93.02
CA THR A 551 36.02 -96.09 92.55
C THR A 551 35.01 -97.21 92.78
N ASN A 552 35.43 -98.29 93.44
CA ASN A 552 34.62 -99.48 93.67
C ASN A 552 34.80 -100.02 95.09
N PRO A 553 33.79 -99.90 95.96
CA PRO A 553 33.94 -100.11 97.38
C PRO A 553 34.10 -101.59 97.79
N ASP A 554 34.20 -102.53 96.85
CA ASP A 554 34.37 -103.98 97.07
C ASP A 554 35.14 -104.51 95.85
N SER A 555 36.47 -104.46 95.92
CA SER A 555 37.36 -104.68 94.77
C SER A 555 37.35 -106.10 94.24
N ASP A 556 37.16 -107.10 95.10
CA ASP A 556 37.11 -108.52 94.71
C ASP A 556 35.69 -109.08 94.49
N GLY A 557 34.67 -108.34 94.92
CA GLY A 557 33.26 -108.63 94.70
C GLY A 557 32.70 -109.75 95.58
N ASP A 558 33.31 -110.00 96.75
CA ASP A 558 32.89 -111.04 97.69
C ASP A 558 31.74 -110.60 98.62
N GLY A 559 31.48 -109.29 98.67
CA GLY A 559 30.40 -108.66 99.41
C GLY A 559 30.80 -107.99 100.73
N ALA A 560 32.10 -107.95 101.08
CA ALA A 560 32.66 -107.04 102.10
C ALA A 560 33.37 -105.86 101.41
N THR A 561 33.33 -104.66 102.00
CA THR A 561 34.04 -103.52 101.39
C THR A 561 35.53 -103.56 101.66
N ASP A 562 36.34 -102.93 100.80
CA ASP A 562 37.80 -102.93 100.97
C ASP A 562 38.20 -102.32 102.33
N GLY A 563 37.50 -101.26 102.73
CA GLY A 563 37.59 -100.66 104.06
C GLY A 563 37.16 -101.60 105.21
N GLU A 564 36.10 -102.40 105.03
CA GLU A 564 35.68 -103.41 106.04
C GLU A 564 36.72 -104.52 106.19
N GLU A 565 37.33 -104.94 105.08
CA GLU A 565 38.36 -105.96 105.03
C GLU A 565 39.69 -105.47 105.64
N GLN A 566 40.09 -104.23 105.34
CA GLN A 566 41.27 -103.60 105.93
C GLN A 566 41.12 -103.47 107.46
N ASP A 567 39.93 -103.10 107.94
CA ASP A 567 39.62 -103.04 109.38
C ASP A 567 39.57 -104.43 110.04
N ALA A 568 39.10 -105.46 109.32
CA ALA A 568 39.09 -106.85 109.77
C ALA A 568 40.47 -107.53 109.69
N GLY A 569 41.39 -106.98 108.90
CA GLY A 569 42.70 -107.51 108.60
C GLY A 569 42.69 -108.72 107.66
N THR A 570 41.66 -108.83 106.80
CA THR A 570 41.62 -109.72 105.63
C THR A 570 42.22 -108.99 104.42
N ASP A 571 42.40 -109.69 103.29
CA ASP A 571 42.99 -109.11 102.07
C ASP A 571 41.88 -108.61 101.13
N PRO A 572 41.74 -107.28 100.89
CA PRO A 572 40.69 -106.67 100.05
C PRO A 572 40.64 -107.10 98.57
N ASN A 573 41.53 -108.01 98.18
CA ASN A 573 41.69 -108.48 96.80
C ASN A 573 41.61 -110.02 96.72
N ASP A 574 41.18 -110.71 97.78
CA ASP A 574 41.05 -112.16 97.85
C ASP A 574 39.63 -112.59 98.22
N ASP A 575 38.82 -112.89 97.18
CA ASP A 575 37.39 -113.25 97.25
C ASP A 575 37.03 -114.46 98.14
N SER A 576 38.05 -115.09 98.72
CA SER A 576 37.94 -116.21 99.63
C SER A 576 38.04 -115.81 101.11
N GLU A 577 38.35 -114.55 101.42
CA GLU A 577 38.58 -114.02 102.77
C GLU A 577 37.43 -113.19 103.38
N VAL A 578 36.19 -113.23 102.87
CA VAL A 578 34.99 -112.58 103.44
C VAL A 578 34.91 -112.55 105.00
N PRO A 579 34.95 -111.37 105.63
CA PRO A 579 34.66 -111.18 107.06
C PRO A 579 33.21 -111.58 107.45
N GLY A 580 33.02 -112.78 108.04
CA GLY A 580 31.82 -113.07 108.86
C GLY A 580 30.69 -113.93 108.25
N GLY A 581 30.97 -114.82 107.29
CA GLY A 581 29.96 -115.69 106.65
C GLY A 581 29.14 -116.62 107.58
N ASP A 582 27.81 -116.40 107.66
CA ASP A 582 26.79 -117.42 108.00
C ASP A 582 25.64 -117.38 106.98
N SER A 583 25.12 -118.57 106.66
CA SER A 583 24.30 -118.89 105.51
C SER A 583 22.79 -118.65 105.71
N GLY A 584 22.14 -118.08 104.70
CA GLY A 584 20.67 -118.13 104.49
C GLY A 584 20.06 -116.73 104.45
N GLY A 585 19.49 -116.25 103.35
CA GLY A 585 18.64 -116.92 102.39
C GLY A 585 17.27 -116.24 102.43
N ASP A 586 16.73 -115.96 101.23
CA ASP A 586 15.33 -115.64 100.92
C ASP A 586 15.00 -114.18 100.55
N SER A 587 14.89 -114.00 99.23
CA SER A 587 13.79 -113.34 98.50
C SER A 587 13.67 -111.81 98.49
N GLY A 588 13.49 -111.28 97.28
CA GLY A 588 12.61 -110.14 97.07
C GLY A 588 12.87 -109.41 95.77
N ALA A 589 12.14 -109.78 94.73
CA ALA A 589 12.28 -109.31 93.36
C ALA A 589 11.72 -107.89 93.10
N ASP A 590 12.19 -107.35 91.96
CA ASP A 590 11.41 -106.71 90.86
C ASP A 590 11.17 -105.18 90.83
N ASP A 591 11.59 -104.61 89.68
CA ASP A 591 10.94 -103.60 88.80
C ASP A 591 10.64 -102.17 89.31
N THR A 592 10.79 -101.06 88.56
CA THR A 592 10.96 -100.74 87.12
C THR A 592 11.39 -99.25 86.95
N ASP A 593 12.14 -98.98 85.87
CA ASP A 593 12.04 -97.92 84.82
C ASP A 593 12.11 -96.38 85.03
N GLU A 594 12.80 -95.78 84.01
CA GLU A 594 12.50 -94.53 83.23
C GLU A 594 12.83 -93.12 83.82
N VAL A 595 13.22 -92.02 83.13
CA VAL A 595 13.43 -91.52 81.73
C VAL A 595 14.32 -90.23 81.86
N GLY A 596 15.01 -89.66 80.84
CA GLY A 596 14.46 -88.71 79.83
C GLY A 596 15.15 -87.31 79.80
N SER A 597 15.06 -86.59 78.67
CA SER A 597 15.92 -85.53 78.06
C SER A 597 15.44 -84.05 78.13
N ASP A 598 16.26 -83.07 77.65
CA ASP A 598 16.06 -82.15 76.47
C ASP A 598 16.54 -80.66 76.59
N ASP A 599 16.85 -80.04 75.44
CA ASP A 599 17.51 -78.73 75.11
C ASP A 599 16.55 -77.59 74.61
N THR A 600 17.13 -76.37 74.36
CA THR A 600 16.91 -75.38 73.23
C THR A 600 16.28 -73.96 73.40
N GLU A 601 17.05 -72.93 72.94
CA GLU A 601 16.89 -71.91 71.83
C GLU A 601 15.92 -70.69 71.76
N ASP A 602 16.37 -69.73 70.91
CA ASP A 602 16.09 -68.30 70.60
C ASP A 602 15.19 -68.06 69.33
N ILE A 603 14.83 -66.79 68.99
CA ILE A 603 14.77 -66.18 67.62
C ILE A 603 14.25 -64.70 67.60
N GLY A 604 14.75 -63.89 66.63
CA GLY A 604 14.37 -62.49 66.34
C GLY A 604 13.75 -62.16 64.94
N GLN A 605 13.91 -60.87 64.54
CA GLN A 605 13.80 -60.20 63.22
C GLN A 605 12.48 -59.52 62.74
N ALA A 606 12.61 -58.34 62.08
CA ALA A 606 11.57 -57.53 61.41
C ALA A 606 12.12 -56.77 60.18
N ASP A 607 11.25 -56.48 59.18
CA ASP A 607 11.51 -55.69 57.97
C ASP A 607 10.24 -54.96 57.41
N ASP A 608 10.51 -53.82 56.75
CA ASP A 608 9.89 -53.12 55.58
C ASP A 608 8.54 -52.31 55.52
N THR A 609 8.64 -51.20 54.77
CA THR A 609 7.71 -50.42 53.90
C THR A 609 6.90 -49.19 54.38
N GLY A 610 7.21 -48.00 53.80
CA GLY A 610 6.47 -47.38 52.67
C GLY A 610 5.30 -46.38 52.86
N ILE A 611 5.18 -45.42 51.90
CA ILE A 611 4.09 -44.45 51.52
C ILE A 611 4.23 -43.02 52.11
N GLY A 612 4.13 -41.87 51.41
CA GLY A 612 3.71 -41.52 50.04
C GLY A 612 2.62 -40.41 50.00
N GLY A 613 3.03 -39.13 49.77
CA GLY A 613 2.38 -38.07 48.96
C GLY A 613 1.11 -37.29 49.40
N GLY A 614 1.17 -35.94 49.26
CA GLY A 614 0.03 -35.10 48.78
C GLY A 614 -0.16 -33.67 49.35
N ASP A 615 -0.15 -32.67 48.43
CA ASP A 615 -0.71 -31.27 48.46
C ASP A 615 0.09 -30.16 49.21
N VAL A 616 0.22 -28.87 48.78
CA VAL A 616 -0.48 -27.98 47.82
C VAL A 616 0.38 -26.74 47.43
N ASP A 617 0.05 -26.13 46.27
CA ASP A 617 0.04 -24.70 45.87
C ASP A 617 1.25 -23.75 46.10
N ASP A 618 1.77 -23.14 45.03
CA ASP A 618 1.38 -21.78 44.59
C ASP A 618 2.08 -21.38 43.28
N LYS A 619 1.36 -20.70 42.38
CA LYS A 619 1.90 -20.07 41.16
C LYS A 619 1.74 -18.56 41.27
N ASP A 620 2.85 -17.83 41.14
CA ASP A 620 2.95 -16.48 40.59
C ASP A 620 4.38 -16.30 40.05
N GLY A 621 4.51 -15.74 38.84
CA GLY A 621 5.80 -15.44 38.18
C GLY A 621 5.86 -15.95 36.77
#